data_AF-A0A401NT60-F1
#
_entry.id   AF-A0A401NT60-F1
#
_cell.length_a   1.000
_cell.length_b   1.000
_cell.length_c   1.000
_cell.angle_alpha   90.00
_cell.angle_beta   90.00
_cell.angle_gamma   90.00
#
_symmetry.space_group_name_H-M   'P 1'
#
loop_
_entity.id
_entity.type
_entity.pdbx_description
1 polymer ?
#
loop_
_entity_poly.entity_id
_entity_poly.type
_entity_poly.pdbx_seq_one_letter_code
_entity_poly.pdbx_strand_id
1 'polypeptide(L)'
;MAAEALSTAALGKRQAFPPIPSVANRNLLCRIRAHIKTETGEVGCPDQGPDEQRYIIYRNVFDKVIDNATAYKNILTSIKKEYEGTINILHKGREDSLFLQRKLTSMASEPMTLVAYRKRASQLQNKIDVITQNTAGLEARLQAVKNSRKVKGEPTKVTLPPRDEIANVKCIPGPTFVKTF
;
A
#
# COMPACT_ATOMS: atom_id res chain seq x y z
N MET A 1 67.35 -14.03 -49.49
CA MET A 1 67.22 -15.48 -49.26
C MET A 1 66.97 -15.65 -47.77
N ALA A 2 65.84 -16.11 -47.25
CA ALA A 2 64.63 -16.69 -47.80
C ALA A 2 63.44 -16.21 -46.96
N ALA A 3 62.28 -16.12 -47.60
CA ALA A 3 61.00 -15.79 -46.98
C ALA A 3 60.42 -17.05 -46.30
N GLU A 4 59.99 -16.95 -45.06
CA GLU A 4 59.04 -17.91 -44.49
C GLU A 4 57.64 -17.29 -44.51
N ALA A 5 56.85 -17.77 -45.46
CA ALA A 5 55.44 -17.51 -45.57
C ALA A 5 54.70 -18.30 -44.49
N LEU A 6 54.17 -17.62 -43.48
CA LEU A 6 53.14 -18.21 -42.62
C LEU A 6 51.84 -18.34 -43.42
N SER A 7 51.56 -19.61 -43.73
CA SER A 7 50.39 -20.15 -44.40
C SER A 7 49.08 -19.64 -43.79
N THR A 8 48.40 -18.76 -44.53
CA THR A 8 47.00 -18.39 -44.34
C THR A 8 46.10 -19.50 -44.90
N ALA A 9 46.00 -20.62 -44.18
CA ALA A 9 45.14 -21.73 -44.58
C ALA A 9 44.27 -22.21 -43.42
N ALA A 10 43.08 -21.62 -43.30
CA ALA A 10 41.81 -22.28 -42.98
C ALA A 10 40.76 -21.25 -42.55
N LEU A 11 40.37 -20.34 -43.46
CA LEU A 11 39.05 -19.72 -43.36
C LEU A 11 38.02 -20.82 -43.59
N GLY A 12 37.53 -21.40 -42.50
CA GLY A 12 36.46 -22.39 -42.50
C GLY A 12 35.33 -21.91 -43.40
N LYS A 13 34.90 -22.79 -44.32
CA LYS A 13 33.73 -22.59 -45.17
C LYS A 13 32.59 -22.08 -44.27
N ARG A 14 32.21 -20.81 -44.41
CA ARG A 14 30.96 -20.31 -43.83
C ARG A 14 29.87 -21.19 -44.44
N GLN A 15 29.27 -22.05 -43.62
CA GLN A 15 28.04 -22.71 -44.02
C GLN A 15 27.05 -21.60 -44.28
N ALA A 16 26.78 -21.33 -45.56
CA ALA A 16 25.77 -20.39 -45.95
C ALA A 16 24.46 -20.91 -45.36
N PHE A 17 23.89 -20.14 -44.43
CA PHE A 17 22.54 -20.37 -43.94
C PHE A 17 21.61 -20.52 -45.15
N PRO A 18 20.75 -21.55 -45.20
CA PRO A 18 19.86 -21.73 -46.35
C PRO A 18 19.01 -20.47 -46.55
N PRO A 19 18.87 -19.99 -47.80
CA PRO A 19 18.14 -18.76 -48.08
C PRO A 19 16.62 -18.94 -47.86
N ILE A 20 16.05 -18.00 -47.09
CA ILE A 20 14.74 -17.33 -47.23
C ILE A 20 13.47 -18.21 -47.37
N PRO A 21 12.39 -17.90 -46.62
CA PRO A 21 11.26 -18.77 -46.30
C PRO A 21 10.65 -19.48 -47.51
N SER A 22 10.48 -20.81 -47.36
CA SER A 22 9.61 -21.58 -48.24
C SER A 22 8.20 -20.97 -48.25
N VAL A 23 7.45 -21.19 -49.33
CA VAL A 23 6.05 -20.72 -49.45
C VAL A 23 5.20 -21.15 -48.24
N ALA A 24 5.49 -22.31 -47.64
CA ALA A 24 4.84 -22.78 -46.43
C ALA A 24 5.08 -21.85 -45.22
N ASN A 25 6.30 -21.35 -45.06
CA ASN A 25 6.65 -20.39 -44.00
C ASN A 25 5.93 -19.05 -44.19
N ARG A 26 5.73 -18.60 -45.44
CA ARG A 26 4.94 -17.38 -45.71
C ARG A 26 3.48 -17.54 -45.32
N ASN A 27 2.87 -18.68 -45.67
CA ASN A 27 1.48 -18.96 -45.29
C ASN A 27 1.30 -19.06 -43.77
N LEU A 28 2.25 -19.68 -43.07
CA LEU A 28 2.27 -19.72 -41.62
C LEU A 28 2.33 -18.32 -41.00
N LEU A 29 3.25 -17.47 -41.46
CA LEU A 29 3.38 -16.10 -40.96
C LEU A 29 2.12 -15.26 -41.23
N CYS A 30 1.47 -15.44 -42.38
CA CYS A 30 0.18 -14.81 -42.66
C CYS A 30 -0.90 -15.25 -41.68
N ARG A 31 -1.00 -16.56 -41.39
CA ARG A 31 -1.96 -17.10 -40.40
C ARG A 31 -1.67 -16.58 -39.00
N ILE A 32 -0.41 -16.58 -38.58
CA ILE A 32 0.01 -16.04 -37.29
C ILE A 32 -0.34 -14.56 -37.17
N ARG A 33 -0.06 -13.76 -38.21
CA ARG A 33 -0.37 -12.33 -38.20
C ARG A 33 -1.87 -12.07 -38.14
N ALA A 34 -2.68 -12.85 -38.84
CA ALA A 34 -4.13 -12.76 -38.77
C ALA A 34 -4.66 -13.14 -37.36
N HIS A 35 -4.09 -14.17 -36.76
CA HIS A 35 -4.42 -14.58 -35.40
C HIS A 35 -4.05 -13.50 -34.36
N ILE A 36 -2.86 -12.91 -34.43
CA ILE A 36 -2.50 -11.80 -33.53
C ILE A 36 -3.53 -10.68 -33.64
N LYS A 37 -3.87 -10.24 -34.86
CA LYS A 37 -4.81 -9.14 -35.07
C LYS A 37 -6.22 -9.42 -34.52
N THR A 38 -6.69 -10.65 -34.67
CA THR A 38 -8.02 -11.06 -34.19
C THR A 38 -8.05 -11.10 -32.66
N GLU A 39 -7.10 -11.80 -32.04
CA GLU A 39 -6.98 -11.88 -30.58
C GLU A 39 -6.77 -10.51 -29.93
N THR A 40 -5.90 -9.66 -30.50
CA THR A 40 -5.71 -8.29 -29.96
C THR A 40 -6.96 -7.43 -30.10
N GLY A 41 -7.76 -7.65 -31.15
CA GLY A 41 -9.02 -6.95 -31.36
C GLY A 41 -10.12 -7.42 -30.41
N GLU A 42 -10.21 -8.72 -30.14
CA GLU A 42 -11.18 -9.31 -29.21
C GLU A 42 -10.91 -8.92 -27.76
N VAL A 43 -9.64 -8.92 -27.36
CA VAL A 43 -9.24 -8.57 -25.98
C VAL A 43 -9.15 -7.05 -25.78
N GLY A 44 -9.25 -6.25 -26.85
CA GLY A 44 -9.19 -4.79 -26.78
C GLY A 44 -7.83 -4.28 -26.29
N CYS A 45 -6.74 -4.99 -26.63
CA CYS A 45 -5.40 -4.63 -26.20
C CYS A 45 -4.96 -3.30 -26.82
N PRO A 46 -4.27 -2.42 -26.06
CA PRO A 46 -3.68 -1.21 -26.64
C PRO A 46 -2.55 -1.58 -27.61
N ASP A 47 -2.48 -0.84 -28.72
CA ASP A 47 -1.46 -1.04 -29.77
C ASP A 47 -0.02 -0.77 -29.26
N GLN A 48 0.13 0.02 -28.19
CA GLN A 48 1.42 0.45 -27.64
C GLN A 48 1.44 0.36 -26.10
N GLY A 49 2.64 0.16 -25.54
CA GLY A 49 2.85 0.15 -24.07
C GLY A 49 2.71 -1.22 -23.40
N PRO A 50 3.20 -1.42 -22.17
CA PRO A 50 3.18 -2.71 -21.49
C PRO A 50 1.74 -3.15 -21.18
N ASP A 51 1.34 -4.31 -21.71
CA ASP A 51 0.03 -4.90 -21.51
C ASP A 51 0.16 -6.42 -21.32
N GLU A 52 -0.47 -6.93 -20.26
CA GLU A 52 -0.35 -8.34 -19.85
C GLU A 52 -1.04 -9.27 -20.84
N GLN A 53 -2.22 -8.88 -21.34
CA GLN A 53 -2.98 -9.69 -22.28
C GLN A 53 -2.22 -9.83 -23.60
N ARG A 54 -1.65 -8.73 -24.07
CA ARG A 54 -0.80 -8.71 -25.24
C ARG A 54 0.46 -9.57 -25.06
N TYR A 55 1.08 -9.54 -23.89
CA TYR A 55 2.20 -10.43 -23.56
C TYR A 55 1.79 -11.91 -23.67
N ILE A 56 0.64 -12.29 -23.10
CA ILE A 56 0.10 -13.66 -23.19
C ILE A 56 -0.11 -14.09 -24.65
N ILE A 57 -0.73 -13.24 -25.47
CA ILE A 57 -0.96 -13.51 -26.90
C ILE A 57 0.38 -13.75 -27.61
N TYR A 58 1.36 -12.85 -27.44
CA TYR A 58 2.67 -13.00 -28.08
C TYR A 58 3.44 -14.22 -27.57
N ARG A 59 3.34 -14.56 -26.28
CA ARG A 59 3.95 -15.75 -25.70
C ARG A 59 3.44 -17.01 -26.38
N ASN A 60 2.12 -17.14 -26.51
CA ASN A 60 1.46 -18.28 -27.16
C ASN A 60 1.80 -18.38 -28.65
N VAL A 61 1.86 -17.24 -29.34
CA VAL A 61 2.26 -17.18 -30.75
C VAL A 61 3.72 -17.58 -30.93
N PHE A 62 4.60 -17.18 -30.02
CA PHE A 62 6.02 -17.52 -30.10
C PHE A 62 6.24 -19.03 -29.95
N ASP A 63 5.44 -19.72 -29.14
CA ASP A 63 5.44 -21.19 -29.07
C ASP A 63 5.12 -21.81 -30.43
N LYS A 64 4.10 -21.30 -31.12
CA LYS A 64 3.76 -21.75 -32.49
C LYS A 64 4.94 -21.51 -33.45
N VAL A 65 5.70 -20.42 -33.30
CA VAL A 65 6.88 -20.16 -34.13
C VAL A 65 8.01 -21.14 -33.83
N ILE A 66 8.28 -21.42 -32.55
CA ILE A 66 9.30 -22.38 -32.11
C ILE A 66 9.01 -23.78 -32.65
N ASP A 67 7.77 -24.21 -32.61
CA ASP A 67 7.37 -25.54 -33.10
C ASP A 67 7.59 -25.72 -34.60
N ASN A 68 7.43 -24.65 -35.39
CA ASN A 68 7.67 -24.68 -36.82
C ASN A 68 9.16 -24.46 -37.20
N ALA A 69 9.95 -23.81 -36.34
CA ALA A 69 11.35 -23.48 -36.59
C ALA A 69 12.30 -24.60 -36.12
N THR A 70 12.20 -25.79 -36.71
CA THR A 70 12.96 -26.99 -36.29
C THR A 70 14.47 -26.79 -36.18
N ALA A 71 15.09 -26.11 -37.16
CA ALA A 71 16.53 -25.86 -37.17
C ALA A 71 17.01 -24.90 -36.07
N TYR A 72 16.14 -23.98 -35.62
CA TYR A 72 16.47 -22.95 -34.63
C TYR A 72 15.72 -23.14 -33.30
N LYS A 73 15.09 -24.31 -33.11
CA LYS A 73 14.23 -24.58 -31.96
C LYS A 73 14.95 -24.34 -30.63
N ASN A 74 16.17 -24.86 -30.50
CA ASN A 74 16.95 -24.77 -29.28
C ASN A 74 17.31 -23.32 -28.92
N ILE A 75 17.79 -22.55 -29.91
CA ILE A 75 18.20 -21.15 -29.68
C ILE A 75 16.97 -20.27 -29.38
N LEU A 76 15.86 -20.45 -30.11
CA LEU A 76 14.62 -19.71 -29.86
C LEU A 76 14.00 -20.04 -28.51
N THR A 77 14.05 -21.30 -28.07
CA THR A 77 13.59 -21.72 -26.74
C THR A 77 14.44 -21.11 -25.63
N SER A 78 15.77 -21.10 -25.81
CA SER A 78 16.69 -20.46 -24.85
C SER A 78 16.40 -18.97 -24.71
N ILE A 79 16.25 -18.27 -25.85
CA ILE A 79 15.89 -16.84 -25.88
C ILE A 79 14.55 -16.62 -25.18
N LYS A 80 13.52 -17.42 -25.51
CA LYS A 80 12.20 -17.31 -24.86
C LYS A 80 12.33 -17.42 -23.34
N LYS A 81 13.06 -18.43 -22.86
CA LYS A 81 13.25 -18.69 -21.43
C LYS A 81 13.93 -17.52 -20.71
N GLU A 82 14.93 -16.90 -21.34
CA GLU A 82 15.62 -15.74 -20.79
C GLU A 82 14.68 -14.53 -20.66
N TYR A 83 13.89 -14.24 -21.69
CA TYR A 83 12.88 -13.18 -21.65
C TYR A 83 11.77 -13.47 -20.63
N GLU A 84 11.23 -14.68 -20.59
CA GLU A 84 10.24 -15.05 -19.57
C GLU A 84 10.81 -14.93 -18.15
N GLY A 85 12.07 -15.33 -17.95
CA GLY A 85 12.77 -15.18 -16.67
C GLY A 85 12.93 -13.73 -16.24
N THR A 86 13.40 -12.86 -17.15
CA THR A 86 13.57 -11.43 -16.86
C THR A 86 12.25 -10.74 -16.58
N ILE A 87 11.20 -11.02 -17.35
CA ILE A 87 9.86 -10.50 -17.12
C ILE A 87 9.36 -10.93 -15.74
N ASN A 88 9.47 -12.22 -15.39
CA ASN A 88 9.06 -12.72 -14.07
C ASN A 88 9.79 -12.03 -12.92
N ILE A 89 11.10 -11.77 -13.06
CA ILE A 89 11.88 -11.02 -12.07
C ILE A 89 11.35 -9.59 -11.93
N LEU A 90 11.01 -8.92 -13.03
CA LEU A 90 10.43 -7.57 -12.99
C LEU A 90 9.05 -7.55 -12.33
N HIS A 91 8.18 -8.51 -12.64
CA HIS A 91 6.87 -8.64 -12.00
C HIS A 91 7.01 -8.84 -10.49
N LYS A 92 7.86 -9.78 -10.07
CA LYS A 92 8.12 -10.04 -8.66
C LYS A 92 8.70 -8.80 -7.96
N GLY A 93 9.66 -8.12 -8.59
CA GLY A 93 10.23 -6.89 -8.03
C GLY A 93 9.18 -5.79 -7.85
N ARG A 94 8.21 -5.67 -8.76
CA ARG A 94 7.08 -4.74 -8.62
C ARG A 94 6.17 -5.13 -7.46
N GLU A 95 5.83 -6.41 -7.33
CA GLU A 95 4.99 -6.91 -6.23
C GLU A 95 5.66 -6.70 -4.87
N ASP A 96 6.94 -7.04 -4.76
CA ASP A 96 7.74 -6.86 -3.54
C ASP A 96 7.82 -5.39 -3.13
N SER A 97 8.02 -4.49 -4.11
CA SER A 97 8.04 -3.04 -3.87
C SER A 97 6.69 -2.51 -3.38
N LEU A 98 5.58 -2.91 -4.02
CA LEU A 98 4.23 -2.54 -3.58
C LEU A 98 3.91 -3.08 -2.19
N PHE A 99 4.30 -4.32 -1.91
CA PHE A 99 4.14 -4.94 -0.60
C PHE A 99 4.90 -4.16 0.48
N LEU A 100 6.17 -3.84 0.23
CA LEU A 100 7.00 -3.09 1.17
C LEU A 100 6.46 -1.69 1.40
N GLN A 101 6.01 -1.01 0.34
CA GLN A 101 5.38 0.31 0.44
C GLN A 101 4.12 0.25 1.31
N ARG A 102 3.22 -0.71 1.06
CA ARG A 102 1.99 -0.89 1.85
C ARG A 102 2.29 -1.22 3.32
N LYS A 103 3.30 -2.06 3.58
CA LYS A 103 3.74 -2.37 4.93
C LYS A 103 4.26 -1.14 5.64
N LEU A 104 5.07 -0.32 4.97
CA LEU A 104 5.60 0.91 5.53
C LEU A 104 4.51 1.95 5.81
N THR A 105 3.55 2.14 4.91
CA THR A 105 2.42 3.06 5.16
C THR A 105 1.52 2.59 6.29
N SER A 106 1.27 1.28 6.39
CA SER A 106 0.57 0.67 7.53
C SER A 106 1.33 0.92 8.85
N MET A 107 2.63 0.61 8.89
CA MET A 107 3.49 0.86 10.04
C MET A 107 3.69 2.34 10.37
N ALA A 108 3.51 3.27 9.43
CA ALA A 108 3.57 4.70 9.70
C ALA A 108 2.26 5.22 10.33
N SER A 109 1.13 4.59 9.99
CA SER A 109 -0.19 4.98 10.52
C SER A 109 -0.48 4.47 11.94
N GLU A 110 0.06 3.29 12.29
CA GLU A 110 -0.18 2.62 13.56
C GLU A 110 0.43 3.34 14.80
N PRO A 111 1.66 3.89 14.75
CA PRO A 111 2.28 4.60 15.87
C PRO A 111 1.58 5.93 16.17
N MET A 112 1.11 6.65 15.16
CA MET A 112 0.47 7.95 15.37
C MET A 112 -0.79 7.83 16.22
N THR A 113 -1.60 6.80 15.99
CA THR A 113 -2.83 6.58 16.76
C THR A 113 -2.53 6.03 18.14
N LEU A 114 -1.68 5.02 18.23
CA LEU A 114 -1.35 4.36 19.50
C LEU A 114 -0.58 5.29 20.46
N VAL A 115 0.36 6.09 19.96
CA VAL A 115 1.06 7.11 20.76
C VAL A 115 0.10 8.21 21.22
N ALA A 116 -0.82 8.66 20.36
CA ALA A 116 -1.84 9.63 20.74
C ALA A 116 -2.78 9.09 21.84
N TYR A 117 -3.22 7.83 21.73
CA TYR A 117 -4.05 7.18 22.75
C TYR A 117 -3.30 7.02 24.07
N ARG A 118 -2.03 6.60 24.05
CA ARG A 118 -1.18 6.51 25.25
C ARG A 118 -1.04 7.87 25.93
N LYS A 119 -0.74 8.93 25.17
CA LYS A 119 -0.64 10.29 25.69
C LYS A 119 -1.96 10.74 26.34
N ARG A 120 -3.09 10.49 25.69
CA ARG A 120 -4.42 10.81 26.23
C ARG A 120 -4.73 10.02 27.50
N ALA A 121 -4.37 8.73 27.55
CA ALA A 121 -4.54 7.91 28.74
C ALA A 121 -3.77 8.48 29.93
N SER A 122 -2.49 8.85 29.76
CA SER A 122 -1.72 9.50 30.82
C SER A 122 -2.31 10.84 31.27
N GLN A 123 -2.79 11.66 30.33
CA GLN A 123 -3.47 12.93 30.66
C GLN A 123 -4.75 12.72 31.46
N LEU A 124 -5.55 11.70 31.11
CA LEU A 124 -6.76 11.37 31.85
C LEU A 124 -6.44 10.84 33.23
N GLN A 125 -5.40 10.01 33.37
CA GLN A 125 -4.96 9.51 34.67
C GLN A 125 -4.58 10.67 35.60
N ASN A 126 -3.75 11.61 35.13
CA ASN A 126 -3.39 12.79 35.92
C ASN A 126 -4.61 13.61 36.36
N LYS A 127 -5.64 13.73 35.50
CA LYS A 127 -6.88 14.43 35.86
C LYS A 127 -7.67 13.68 36.93
N ILE A 128 -7.73 12.35 36.86
CA ILE A 128 -8.37 11.51 37.87
C ILE A 128 -7.63 11.69 39.20
N ASP A 129 -6.30 11.67 39.20
CA ASP A 129 -5.49 11.82 40.42
C ASP A 129 -5.74 13.18 41.09
N VAL A 130 -5.80 14.27 40.31
CA VAL A 130 -6.15 15.60 40.84
C VAL A 130 -7.57 15.63 41.43
N ILE A 131 -8.55 15.04 40.74
CA ILE A 131 -9.94 14.99 41.23
C ILE A 131 -10.02 14.20 42.53
N THR A 132 -9.38 13.03 42.60
CA THR A 132 -9.41 12.18 43.80
C THR A 132 -8.77 12.89 45.00
N GLN A 133 -7.64 13.59 44.79
CA GLN A 133 -7.00 14.38 45.84
C GLN A 133 -7.91 15.53 46.34
N ASN A 134 -8.54 16.25 45.42
CA ASN A 134 -9.48 17.32 45.76
C ASN A 134 -10.71 16.80 46.51
N THR A 135 -11.28 15.68 46.07
CA THR A 135 -12.42 15.04 46.72
C THR A 135 -12.06 14.60 48.14
N ALA A 136 -10.92 13.94 48.33
CA ALA A 136 -10.45 13.55 49.66
C ALA A 136 -10.26 14.78 50.58
N GLY A 137 -9.71 15.87 50.05
CA GLY A 137 -9.57 17.12 50.80
C GLY A 137 -10.91 17.75 51.20
N LEU A 138 -11.90 17.73 50.31
CA LEU A 138 -13.25 18.23 50.59
C LEU A 138 -13.99 17.36 51.61
N GLU A 139 -13.88 16.04 51.50
CA GLU A 139 -14.46 15.10 52.46
C GLU A 139 -13.89 15.30 53.87
N ALA A 140 -12.57 15.50 53.99
CA ALA A 140 -11.93 15.81 55.27
C ALA A 140 -12.47 17.11 55.89
N ARG A 141 -12.62 18.17 55.08
CA ARG A 141 -13.20 19.44 55.54
C ARG A 141 -14.67 19.29 55.97
N LEU A 142 -15.47 18.54 55.21
CA LEU A 142 -16.86 18.25 55.55
C LEU A 142 -16.98 17.48 56.88
N GLN A 143 -16.10 16.51 57.12
CA GLN A 143 -16.06 15.81 58.41
C GLN A 143 -15.70 16.75 59.56
N ALA A 144 -14.69 17.61 59.39
CA ALA A 144 -14.32 18.60 60.42
C ALA A 144 -15.48 19.54 60.77
N VAL A 145 -16.23 20.01 59.77
CA VAL A 145 -17.43 20.85 59.97
C VAL A 145 -18.57 20.08 60.65
N LYS A 146 -18.80 18.81 60.29
CA LYS A 146 -19.80 17.97 60.97
C LYS A 146 -19.45 17.74 62.44
N ASN A 147 -18.18 17.46 62.74
CA ASN A 147 -17.72 17.22 64.11
C ASN A 147 -17.84 18.48 64.96
N SER A 148 -17.47 19.65 64.44
CA SER A 148 -17.63 20.93 65.13
C SER A 148 -19.09 21.36 65.31
N ARG A 149 -20.02 20.97 64.41
CA ARG A 149 -21.48 21.16 64.62
C ARG A 149 -22.08 20.21 65.64
N LYS A 150 -21.62 18.95 65.71
CA LYS A 150 -22.06 18.00 66.75
C LYS A 150 -21.65 18.45 68.16
N VAL A 151 -20.52 19.16 68.29
CA VAL A 151 -20.07 19.77 69.55
C VAL A 151 -20.90 21.02 69.93
N LYS A 152 -21.58 21.66 68.98
CA LYS A 152 -22.39 22.88 69.18
C LYS A 152 -23.91 22.65 69.23
N GLY A 153 -24.36 21.40 69.33
CA GLY A 153 -25.78 21.04 69.38
C GLY A 153 -26.41 21.21 70.75
N GLU A 154 -26.71 22.45 71.14
CA GLU A 154 -27.77 22.78 72.10
C GLU A 154 -28.70 23.79 71.39
N PRO A 155 -30.05 23.65 71.44
CA PRO A 155 -30.92 24.29 70.48
C PRO A 155 -31.28 25.70 70.93
N THR A 156 -30.71 26.72 70.31
CA THR A 156 -31.20 28.10 70.48
C THR A 156 -31.80 28.59 69.17
N LYS A 157 -33.13 28.69 69.16
CA LYS A 157 -33.92 29.42 68.15
C LYS A 157 -33.30 30.79 67.91
N VAL A 158 -32.91 31.09 66.68
CA VAL A 158 -32.65 32.48 66.26
C VAL A 158 -33.34 32.74 64.94
N THR A 159 -34.25 33.70 65.03
CA THR A 159 -35.10 34.31 64.00
C THR A 159 -34.28 34.86 62.83
N LEU A 160 -34.77 34.62 61.61
CA LEU A 160 -34.25 35.20 60.36
C LEU A 160 -34.74 36.65 60.15
N PRO A 161 -33.86 37.59 59.73
CA PRO A 161 -34.27 38.81 59.04
C PRO A 161 -34.06 38.70 57.49
N PRO A 162 -34.57 39.67 56.71
CA PRO A 162 -35.11 39.44 55.36
C PRO A 162 -34.07 39.20 54.25
N ARG A 163 -34.51 38.47 53.22
CA ARG A 163 -33.80 38.31 51.95
C ARG A 163 -33.78 39.63 51.18
N ASP A 164 -32.59 40.20 51.00
CA ASP A 164 -32.37 41.14 49.91
C ASP A 164 -32.17 40.37 48.60
N GLU A 165 -32.96 40.75 47.60
CA GLU A 165 -32.95 40.22 46.25
C GLU A 165 -31.62 40.56 45.58
N ILE A 166 -30.72 39.57 45.46
CA ILE A 166 -29.52 39.74 44.63
C ILE A 166 -29.92 39.46 43.18
N ALA A 167 -29.91 40.55 42.43
CA ALA A 167 -30.21 40.65 41.02
C ALA A 167 -29.42 39.67 40.13
N ASN A 168 -30.15 39.16 39.13
CA ASN A 168 -29.71 38.90 37.77
C ASN A 168 -28.52 37.93 37.59
N VAL A 169 -28.83 36.63 37.66
CA VAL A 169 -28.00 35.58 37.04
C VAL A 169 -28.07 35.74 35.52
N LYS A 170 -27.08 36.40 34.92
CA LYS A 170 -26.87 36.29 33.47
C LYS A 170 -26.52 34.83 33.16
N CYS A 171 -27.46 34.15 32.51
CA CYS A 171 -27.26 32.81 31.96
C CYS A 171 -26.11 32.86 30.94
N ILE A 172 -25.10 32.02 31.12
CA ILE A 172 -24.02 31.87 30.15
C ILE A 172 -24.60 31.12 28.94
N PRO A 173 -24.57 31.66 27.72
CA PRO A 173 -25.09 30.98 26.54
C PRO A 173 -24.30 29.70 26.27
N GLY A 174 -25.00 28.56 26.23
CA GLY A 174 -24.41 27.28 25.84
C GLY A 174 -24.07 27.24 24.34
N PRO A 175 -23.08 26.43 23.92
CA PRO A 175 -22.73 26.30 22.51
C PRO A 175 -23.85 25.58 21.74
N THR A 176 -24.39 26.25 20.72
CA THR A 176 -25.32 25.67 19.76
C THR A 176 -24.59 24.64 18.89
N PHE A 177 -25.03 23.38 18.93
CA PHE A 177 -24.63 22.38 17.96
C PHE A 177 -25.34 22.64 16.64
N VAL A 178 -24.61 23.19 15.66
CA VAL A 178 -25.05 23.23 14.27
C VAL A 178 -24.96 21.80 13.73
N LYS A 179 -26.12 21.16 13.53
CA LYS A 179 -26.22 19.94 12.72
C LYS A 179 -26.18 20.35 11.25
N THR A 180 -25.05 20.10 10.60
CA THR A 180 -24.98 20.03 9.14
C THR A 180 -25.48 18.65 8.70
N PHE A 181 -26.56 18.65 7.92
CA PHE A 181 -26.97 17.53 7.07
C PHE A 181 -26.25 17.63 5.73
#